data_AF-A0A286TV09-F1
#
_entry.id   AF-A0A286TV09-F1
#
_cell.length_a   1.000
_cell.length_b   1.000
_cell.length_c   1.000
_cell.angle_alpha   90.00
_cell.angle_beta   90.00
_cell.angle_gamma   90.00
#
_symmetry.space_group_name_H-M   'P 1'
#
loop_
_entity.id
_entity.type
_entity.pdbx_description
1 polymer ?
#
loop_
_entity_poly.entity_id
_entity_poly.type
_entity_poly.pdbx_seq_one_letter_code
_entity_poly.pdbx_strand_id
1 'polypeptide(L)' 'MRAEYDFKSGVRGKHYRLMQNGCTITIHKENGKSVIKEVLPKEGVVVLYSDMRPYF' A
#
# COMPACT_ATOMS: atom_id res chain seq x y z
N MET A 1 -13.37 19.20 1.96
CA MET A 1 -13.06 17.92 1.29
C MET A 1 -13.74 17.95 -0.07
N ARG A 2 -13.01 17.78 -1.19
CA ARG A 2 -13.67 17.74 -2.50
C ARG A 2 -14.55 16.49 -2.58
N ALA A 3 -15.62 16.50 -3.39
CA ALA A 3 -16.54 15.37 -3.50
C ALA A 3 -15.84 14.06 -3.90
N GLU A 4 -14.78 14.15 -4.72
CA GLU A 4 -13.90 13.05 -5.11
C GLU A 4 -13.10 12.41 -3.95
N TYR A 5 -13.03 13.07 -2.79
CA TYR A 5 -12.37 12.59 -1.58
C TYR A 5 -13.35 12.32 -0.43
N ASP A 6 -14.64 12.06 -0.68
CA ASP A 6 -15.56 11.64 0.39
C ASP A 6 -15.27 10.21 0.85
N PHE A 7 -14.62 10.07 2.00
CA PHE A 7 -14.27 8.78 2.59
C PHE A 7 -15.28 8.27 3.63
N LYS A 8 -16.49 8.85 3.74
CA LYS A 8 -17.49 8.41 4.74
C LYS A 8 -17.84 6.92 4.67
N SER A 9 -17.74 6.31 3.49
CA SER A 9 -17.94 4.86 3.27
C SER A 9 -16.63 4.07 3.18
N GLY A 10 -15.49 4.71 3.45
CA GLY A 10 -14.17 4.11 3.37
C GLY A 10 -13.91 3.13 4.50
N VAL A 11 -13.50 1.91 4.15
CA VAL A 11 -13.02 0.91 5.12
C VAL A 11 -11.51 1.05 5.28
N ARG A 12 -11.04 1.44 6.47
CA ARG A 12 -9.61 1.49 6.77
C ARG A 12 -8.99 0.11 6.58
N GLY A 13 -7.92 0.03 5.79
CA GLY A 13 -7.19 -1.21 5.56
C GLY A 13 -7.93 -2.24 4.71
N LYS A 14 -8.92 -1.86 3.88
CA LYS A 14 -9.72 -2.78 3.04
C LYS A 14 -8.92 -3.91 2.34
N HIS A 15 -7.69 -3.64 1.91
CA HIS A 15 -6.85 -4.58 1.16
C HIS A 15 -5.66 -5.13 1.96
N TYR A 16 -5.57 -4.89 3.28
CA TYR A 16 -4.36 -5.19 4.06
C TYR A 16 -4.01 -6.69 4.05
N ARG A 17 -5.01 -7.58 4.15
CA ARG A 17 -4.78 -9.04 4.14
C ARG A 17 -4.24 -9.53 2.81
N LEU A 18 -4.72 -8.95 1.70
CA LEU A 18 -4.25 -9.32 0.36
C LEU A 18 -2.79 -8.88 0.16
N MET A 19 -2.44 -7.69 0.66
CA MET A 19 -1.07 -7.18 0.57
C MET A 19 -0.07 -7.94 1.45
N GLN A 20 -0.52 -8.67 2.48
CA GLN A 20 0.35 -9.54 3.29
C GLN A 20 0.90 -10.74 2.52
N ASN A 21 0.24 -11.15 1.43
CA ASN A 21 0.74 -12.22 0.55
C ASN A 21 1.65 -11.68 -0.57
N GLY A 22 1.98 -10.39 -0.50
CA GLY A 22 2.67 -9.65 -1.53
C GLY A 22 1.73 -8.95 -2.50
N CYS A 23 2.28 -7.97 -3.22
CA CYS A 23 1.55 -7.21 -4.22
C CYS A 23 2.44 -6.79 -5.38
N THR A 24 1.83 -6.67 -6.54
CA THR A 24 2.46 -6.11 -7.73
C THR A 24 2.09 -4.63 -7.82
N ILE A 25 3.09 -3.76 -7.76
CA ILE A 25 2.93 -2.31 -7.87
C ILE A 25 3.34 -1.88 -9.28
N THR A 26 2.40 -1.31 -10.03
CA THR A 26 2.68 -0.69 -11.32
C THR A 26 2.85 0.82 -11.13
N ILE A 27 4.05 1.32 -11.39
CA ILE A 27 4.41 2.73 -11.28
C ILE A 27 4.39 3.35 -12.67
N HIS A 28 3.46 4.25 -12.94
CA HIS A 28 3.44 5.02 -14.18
C HIS A 28 4.34 6.26 -14.04
N LYS A 29 5.35 6.36 -14.90
CA LYS A 29 6.25 7.51 -14.96
C LYS A 29 5.69 8.59 -15.89
N GLU A 30 6.09 9.84 -15.67
CA GLU A 30 5.69 10.98 -16.50
C GLU A 30 6.09 10.81 -17.98
N ASN A 31 7.15 10.04 -18.26
CA ASN A 31 7.60 9.73 -19.62
C ASN A 31 6.80 8.61 -20.31
N GLY A 32 5.63 8.25 -19.78
CA GLY A 32 4.74 7.23 -20.34
C GLY A 32 5.18 5.78 -20.11
N LYS A 33 6.37 5.54 -19.55
CA LYS A 33 6.83 4.19 -19.20
C LYS A 33 6.24 3.74 -17.87
N SER A 34 5.89 2.46 -17.77
CA SER A 34 5.55 1.84 -16.49
C SER A 34 6.70 0.99 -15.96
N VAL A 35 6.84 0.94 -14.64
CA VAL A 35 7.74 0.02 -13.94
C VAL A 35 6.88 -0.89 -13.06
N ILE A 36 7.05 -2.20 -13.25
CA ILE A 36 6.41 -3.21 -12.41
C ILE A 36 7.37 -3.55 -11.28
N LYS A 37 6.88 -3.48 -10.04
CA LYS A 37 7.63 -3.87 -8.85
C LYS A 37 6.84 -4.90 -8.06
N GLU A 38 7.41 -6.08 -7.91
CA GLU A 38 6.88 -7.11 -7.02
C GLU A 38 7.38 -6.85 -5.60
N VAL A 39 6.45 -6.78 -4.65
CA VAL A 39 6.75 -6.66 -3.23
C VAL A 39 6.24 -7.91 -2.56
N LEU A 40 7.14 -8.84 -2.28
CA LEU A 40 6.88 -10.02 -1.47
C LEU A 40 7.42 -9.76 -0.06
N PRO A 41 6.58 -9.74 0.99
CA PRO A 41 7.07 -9.77 2.35
C PRO A 41 7.81 -11.11 2.55
N LYS A 42 9.08 -11.05 2.96
CA LYS A 42 9.82 -12.25 3.33
C LYS A 42 9.14 -12.89 4.55
N GLU A 43 9.17 -14.20 4.66
CA GLU A 43 8.62 -14.93 5.79
C GLU A 43 9.18 -14.36 7.12
N GLY A 44 8.30 -14.07 8.08
CA GLY A 44 8.66 -13.45 9.36
C GLY A 44 8.81 -11.93 9.36
N VAL A 45 8.66 -11.22 8.23
CA VAL A 45 8.74 -9.76 8.20
C VAL A 45 7.44 -9.11 8.66
N VAL A 46 7.52 -8.32 9.73
CA VAL A 46 6.45 -7.44 10.19
C VAL A 46 6.63 -6.06 9.55
N VAL A 47 5.66 -5.62 8.75
CA VAL A 47 5.66 -4.27 8.17
C VAL A 47 4.97 -3.31 9.13
N LEU A 48 5.76 -2.44 9.78
CA LEU A 48 5.24 -1.40 10.67
C LEU A 48 4.79 -0.17 9.89
N TYR A 49 3.61 0.34 10.25
CA TYR A 49 3.15 1.66 9.79
C TYR A 49 4.04 2.77 10.36
N SER A 50 4.10 3.90 9.66
CA SER A 50 5.01 5.00 10.01
C SER A 50 4.79 5.57 11.40
N ASP A 51 3.55 5.55 11.90
CA ASP A 51 3.16 5.96 13.25
C ASP A 51 3.54 4.95 14.34
N MET A 52 3.80 3.69 13.99
CA MET A 52 4.22 2.63 14.92
C MET A 52 5.74 2.48 15.03
N ARG A 53 6.51 2.96 14.04
CA ARG A 53 7.99 2.90 14.06
C ARG A 53 8.66 3.55 15.27
N PRO A 54 8.14 4.62 15.90
CA PRO A 54 8.76 5.18 17.10
C PRO A 54 8.71 4.26 18.33
N TYR A 55 7.87 3.21 18.30
CA TYR A 55 7.57 2.35 19.44
C TYR A 55 8.20 0.95 19.34
N PHE A 56 8.93 0.65 18.26
CA PHE A 56 9.55 -0.64 17.95
C PHE A 56 10.86 -0.44 17.19
#